data_AF-A0A1W9VN27-F1
#
_entry.id   AF-A0A1W9VN27-F1
#
_cell.length_a   1.000
_cell.length_b   1.000
_cell.length_c   1.000
_cell.angle_alpha   90.00
_cell.angle_beta   90.00
_cell.angle_gamma   90.00
#
_symmetry.space_group_name_H-M   'P 1'
#
loop_
_entity.id
_entity.type
_entity.pdbx_description
1 polymer ?
#
loop_
_entity_poly.entity_id
_entity_poly.type
_entity_poly.pdbx_seq_one_letter_code
_entity_poly.pdbx_strand_id
1 'polypeptide(L)'
;MSKENNDISIDPSFNDLFEEEVSESSGIINDNEIFEDIKIFKGKPIKAVFGELYYKHVLKEEGEIAQRLHVALARFLKAKDPQDKTMFRGRLVPVVWELFGQIGQKVGNALSVEKKFFLRYALLLPSLINKDQKENIASIIKDNLIGEPIHYMDEWLEMVAMGDVTPLAVDEAPVKATKTRGDTGLRLQKDKIQGTYDGKISLIASVQKKRSRIEKSIVSDIKTLASHTSHPSIPRIEMAYSTIQKDALSSLVINAKELQKLERELSVSIQEAGCNFYEVYRRN
;
A
#
# COMPACT_ATOMS: atom_id res chain seq x y z
N MET A 1 -56.35 44.35 34.33
CA MET A 1 -55.01 43.76 34.49
C MET A 1 -55.08 42.36 33.90
N SER A 2 -55.18 42.26 32.58
CA SER A 2 -54.05 42.20 31.62
C SER A 2 -53.29 40.89 31.78
N LYS A 3 -53.74 39.86 31.05
CA LYS A 3 -52.96 38.68 30.71
C LYS A 3 -52.22 39.00 29.41
N GLU A 4 -50.90 39.14 29.47
CA GLU A 4 -50.06 39.18 28.29
C GLU A 4 -49.69 37.75 27.89
N ASN A 5 -50.17 37.34 26.72
CA ASN A 5 -49.62 36.24 25.95
C ASN A 5 -48.27 36.71 25.40
N ASN A 6 -47.20 35.96 25.67
CA ASN A 6 -46.00 36.00 24.85
C ASN A 6 -45.88 34.66 24.14
N ASP A 7 -46.38 34.62 22.91
CA ASP A 7 -45.99 33.65 21.89
C ASP A 7 -44.51 33.89 21.57
N ILE A 8 -43.63 33.00 22.04
CA ILE A 8 -42.26 32.94 21.55
C ILE A 8 -42.28 31.96 20.38
N SER A 9 -42.35 32.50 19.17
CA SER A 9 -42.01 31.80 17.93
C SER A 9 -40.53 31.40 18.02
N ILE A 10 -40.27 30.11 18.18
CA ILE A 10 -38.93 29.52 18.06
C ILE A 10 -38.94 28.81 16.70
N ASP A 11 -38.47 29.51 15.68
CA ASP A 11 -38.04 28.87 14.44
C ASP A 11 -36.52 28.69 14.58
N PRO A 12 -36.03 27.49 14.97
CA PRO A 12 -34.59 27.30 15.12
C PRO A 12 -33.91 27.41 13.76
N SER A 13 -32.93 28.30 13.67
CA SER A 13 -32.14 28.51 12.46
C SER A 13 -31.14 27.37 12.31
N PHE A 14 -30.81 26.99 11.07
CA PHE A 14 -29.79 25.99 10.75
C PHE A 14 -28.41 26.27 11.39
N ASN A 15 -28.16 27.53 11.77
CA ASN A 15 -26.93 27.92 12.48
C ASN A 15 -26.91 27.50 13.96
N ASP A 16 -28.06 27.31 14.62
CA ASP A 16 -28.13 26.88 16.03
C ASP A 16 -27.71 25.41 16.22
N LEU A 17 -27.56 24.65 15.12
CA LEU A 17 -27.14 23.24 15.13
C LEU A 17 -25.63 23.04 15.28
N PHE A 18 -24.82 24.09 15.09
CA PHE A 18 -23.36 23.99 15.05
C PHE A 18 -22.67 24.87 16.10
N GLU A 19 -23.40 25.48 17.03
CA GLU A 19 -22.84 26.18 18.18
C GLU A 19 -22.56 25.19 19.34
N GLU A 20 -21.68 24.22 19.09
CA GLU A 20 -20.98 23.51 20.17
C GLU A 20 -19.53 24.01 20.25
N GLU A 21 -19.14 24.41 21.47
CA GLU A 21 -17.81 24.89 21.80
C GLU A 21 -16.74 23.94 21.24
N VAL A 22 -15.97 24.45 20.27
CA VAL A 22 -14.82 23.75 19.70
C VAL A 22 -13.79 23.58 20.81
N SER A 23 -13.83 22.44 21.50
CA SER A 23 -12.72 22.00 22.33
C SER A 23 -11.52 21.77 21.40
N GLU A 24 -10.48 22.57 21.58
CA GLU A 24 -9.23 22.50 20.82
C GLU A 24 -8.59 21.12 21.01
N SER A 25 -8.92 20.19 20.12
CA SER A 25 -8.09 19.01 19.90
C SER A 25 -6.87 19.47 19.10
N SER A 26 -5.74 19.56 19.80
CA SER A 26 -4.44 19.88 19.22
C SER A 26 -3.93 18.71 18.35
N GLY A 27 -4.53 18.55 17.18
CA GLY A 27 -3.97 17.86 16.04
C GLY A 27 -3.79 18.89 14.94
N ILE A 28 -2.54 19.30 14.67
CA ILE A 28 -2.23 20.17 13.54
C ILE A 28 -2.57 19.38 12.27
N ILE A 29 -3.74 19.60 11.69
CA ILE A 29 -4.01 19.25 10.30
C ILE A 29 -3.23 20.28 9.49
N ASN A 30 -2.18 19.84 8.80
CA ASN A 30 -1.49 20.67 7.83
C ASN A 30 -2.43 20.84 6.64
N ASP A 31 -3.29 21.85 6.66
CA ASP A 31 -4.19 22.24 5.55
C ASP A 31 -3.45 22.73 4.27
N ASN A 32 -2.13 22.53 4.20
CA ASN A 32 -1.28 22.98 3.10
C ASN A 32 -0.88 21.86 2.13
N GLU A 33 -1.45 20.66 2.26
CA GLU A 33 -1.27 19.61 1.24
C GLU A 33 -2.14 19.93 0.02
N ILE A 34 -1.50 20.50 -1.00
CA ILE A 34 -2.11 20.71 -2.31
C ILE A 34 -2.19 19.33 -2.99
N PHE A 35 -3.39 18.77 -3.08
CA PHE A 35 -3.61 17.54 -3.82
C PHE A 35 -3.47 17.79 -5.32
N GLU A 36 -2.86 16.84 -6.03
CA GLU A 36 -2.82 16.90 -7.49
C GLU A 36 -4.23 16.77 -8.08
N ASP A 37 -4.49 17.48 -9.17
CA ASP A 37 -5.75 17.36 -9.91
C ASP A 37 -5.97 15.91 -10.37
N ILE A 38 -7.18 15.40 -10.11
CA ILE A 38 -7.59 14.05 -10.53
C ILE A 38 -7.63 13.99 -12.06
N LYS A 39 -6.66 13.27 -12.64
CA LYS A 39 -6.54 13.07 -14.10
C LYS A 39 -7.18 11.77 -14.58
N ILE A 40 -7.37 10.80 -13.69
CA ILE A 40 -7.82 9.44 -14.04
C ILE A 40 -9.11 9.13 -13.31
N PHE A 41 -10.20 8.95 -14.07
CA PHE A 41 -11.51 8.61 -13.50
C PHE A 41 -11.88 7.13 -13.69
N LYS A 42 -11.12 6.40 -14.51
CA LYS A 42 -11.34 4.97 -14.80
C LYS A 42 -10.01 4.25 -14.87
N GLY A 43 -9.89 3.18 -14.08
CA GLY A 43 -8.80 2.23 -14.14
C GLY A 43 -8.89 1.32 -15.37
N LYS A 44 -7.80 0.59 -15.64
CA LYS A 44 -7.75 -0.40 -16.71
C LYS A 44 -8.73 -1.55 -16.41
N PRO A 45 -9.69 -1.84 -17.29
CA PRO A 45 -10.73 -2.83 -17.00
C PRO A 45 -10.15 -4.24 -16.89
N ILE A 46 -10.43 -4.92 -15.78
CA ILE A 46 -9.97 -6.29 -15.57
C ILE A 46 -11.07 -7.27 -15.99
N LYS A 47 -11.13 -7.54 -17.29
CA LYS A 47 -12.14 -8.42 -17.90
C LYS A 47 -12.13 -9.84 -17.34
N ALA A 48 -10.99 -10.31 -16.82
CA ALA A 48 -10.83 -11.68 -16.33
C ALA A 48 -11.43 -11.95 -14.93
N VAL A 49 -11.83 -10.91 -14.17
CA VAL A 49 -12.32 -11.10 -12.80
C VAL A 49 -13.65 -11.84 -12.78
N PHE A 50 -14.59 -11.47 -13.65
CA PHE A 50 -15.95 -12.05 -13.66
C PHE A 50 -16.09 -13.33 -14.50
N GLY A 51 -15.01 -14.12 -14.56
CA GLY A 51 -15.01 -15.41 -15.26
C GLY A 51 -15.91 -16.46 -14.59
N GLU A 52 -16.09 -17.60 -15.25
CA GLU A 52 -16.94 -18.70 -14.77
C GLU A 52 -16.55 -19.22 -13.38
N LEU A 53 -15.26 -19.06 -13.01
CA LEU A 53 -14.71 -19.51 -11.73
C LEU A 53 -14.83 -18.47 -10.60
N TYR A 54 -15.35 -17.26 -10.85
CA TYR A 54 -15.40 -16.18 -9.86
C TYR A 54 -16.04 -16.64 -8.55
N TYR A 55 -17.25 -17.22 -8.62
CA TYR A 55 -17.97 -17.71 -7.43
C TYR A 55 -17.15 -18.75 -6.65
N LYS A 56 -16.46 -19.65 -7.38
CA LYS A 56 -15.59 -20.66 -6.77
C LYS A 56 -14.38 -20.02 -6.09
N HIS A 57 -13.79 -18.98 -6.68
CA HIS A 57 -12.65 -18.26 -6.10
C HIS A 57 -13.03 -17.47 -4.85
N VAL A 58 -14.21 -16.84 -4.82
CA VAL A 58 -14.74 -16.17 -3.61
C VAL A 58 -14.87 -17.17 -2.45
N LEU A 59 -15.37 -18.37 -2.71
CA LEU A 59 -15.60 -19.40 -1.69
C LEU A 59 -14.38 -20.26 -1.35
N LYS A 60 -13.30 -20.13 -2.12
CA LYS A 60 -12.10 -20.94 -1.93
C LYS A 60 -11.49 -20.66 -0.56
N GLU A 61 -11.13 -21.72 0.16
CA GLU A 61 -10.48 -21.65 1.49
C GLU A 61 -11.37 -21.02 2.59
N GLU A 62 -12.69 -20.99 2.41
CA GLU A 62 -13.63 -20.52 3.44
C GLU A 62 -14.27 -21.67 4.24
N GLY A 63 -14.10 -22.93 3.82
CA GLY A 63 -14.48 -24.10 4.63
C GLY A 63 -15.99 -24.33 4.71
N GLU A 64 -16.49 -24.60 5.92
CA GLU A 64 -17.90 -24.97 6.16
C GLU A 64 -18.88 -23.87 5.76
N ILE A 65 -18.51 -22.60 5.96
CA ILE A 65 -19.40 -21.47 5.64
C ILE A 65 -19.70 -21.40 4.14
N ALA A 66 -18.71 -21.70 3.29
CA ALA A 66 -18.87 -21.76 1.85
C ALA A 66 -19.83 -22.87 1.43
N GLN A 67 -19.76 -24.03 2.10
CA GLN A 67 -20.69 -25.14 1.85
C GLN A 67 -22.12 -24.76 2.26
N ARG A 68 -22.31 -24.18 3.46
CA ARG A 68 -23.62 -23.70 3.93
C ARG A 68 -24.19 -22.65 2.98
N LEU A 69 -23.37 -21.70 2.55
CA LEU A 69 -23.78 -20.66 1.60
C LEU A 69 -24.23 -21.29 0.29
N HIS A 70 -23.45 -22.22 -0.26
CA HIS A 70 -23.78 -22.88 -1.52
C HIS A 70 -25.12 -23.62 -1.44
N VAL A 71 -25.35 -24.35 -0.33
CA VAL A 71 -26.62 -25.06 -0.11
C VAL A 71 -27.79 -24.07 0.05
N ALA A 72 -27.61 -23.00 0.83
CA ALA A 72 -28.64 -21.99 1.05
C ALA A 72 -29.01 -21.26 -0.27
N LEU A 73 -27.99 -20.89 -1.05
CA LEU A 73 -28.15 -20.24 -2.34
C LEU A 73 -28.83 -21.15 -3.35
N ALA A 74 -28.44 -22.44 -3.43
CA ALA A 74 -29.08 -23.41 -4.31
C ALA A 74 -30.56 -23.61 -3.98
N ARG A 75 -30.92 -23.65 -2.69
CA ARG A 75 -32.33 -23.73 -2.25
C ARG A 75 -33.11 -22.47 -2.62
N PHE A 76 -32.53 -21.30 -2.41
CA PHE A 76 -33.15 -20.02 -2.78
C PHE A 76 -33.39 -19.90 -4.29
N LEU A 77 -32.41 -20.28 -5.13
CA LEU A 77 -32.53 -20.21 -6.59
C LEU A 77 -33.53 -21.24 -7.17
N LYS A 78 -33.69 -22.39 -6.52
CA LYS A 78 -34.64 -23.44 -6.95
C LYS A 78 -36.08 -23.19 -6.50
N ALA A 79 -36.30 -22.35 -5.50
CA ALA A 79 -37.63 -22.05 -4.98
C ALA A 79 -38.48 -21.29 -6.01
N LYS A 80 -39.66 -21.84 -6.31
CA LYS A 80 -40.64 -21.24 -7.23
C LYS A 80 -41.75 -20.47 -6.50
N ASP A 81 -42.12 -20.93 -5.31
CA ASP A 81 -43.12 -20.30 -4.46
C ASP A 81 -42.56 -19.01 -3.81
N PRO A 82 -43.26 -17.86 -3.93
CA PRO A 82 -42.90 -16.63 -3.23
C PRO A 82 -42.69 -16.77 -1.71
N GLN A 83 -43.45 -17.62 -1.03
CA GLN A 83 -43.36 -17.78 0.42
C GLN A 83 -42.07 -18.52 0.81
N ASP A 84 -41.79 -19.65 0.15
CA ASP A 84 -40.52 -20.38 0.30
C ASP A 84 -39.32 -19.52 -0.06
N LYS A 85 -39.43 -18.71 -1.12
CA LYS A 85 -38.36 -17.80 -1.55
C LYS A 85 -38.04 -16.77 -0.46
N THR A 86 -39.05 -16.26 0.23
CA THR A 86 -38.89 -15.33 1.36
C THR A 86 -38.20 -16.03 2.54
N MET A 87 -38.63 -17.25 2.88
CA MET A 87 -38.03 -18.05 3.94
C MET A 87 -36.55 -18.39 3.64
N PHE A 88 -36.23 -18.81 2.42
CA PHE A 88 -34.85 -19.09 2.02
C PHE A 88 -33.99 -17.82 1.96
N ARG A 89 -34.54 -16.66 1.57
CA ARG A 89 -33.84 -15.38 1.66
C ARG A 89 -33.44 -15.06 3.11
N GLY A 90 -34.38 -15.23 4.05
CA GLY A 90 -34.11 -15.03 5.47
C GLY A 90 -33.00 -15.93 6.02
N ARG A 91 -32.81 -17.12 5.45
CA ARG A 91 -31.70 -18.03 5.78
C ARG A 91 -30.40 -17.71 5.04
N LEU A 92 -30.48 -17.20 3.82
CA LEU A 92 -29.33 -16.89 2.99
C LEU A 92 -28.59 -15.64 3.48
N VAL A 93 -29.33 -14.58 3.84
CA VAL A 93 -28.76 -13.29 4.23
C VAL A 93 -27.78 -13.41 5.42
N PRO A 94 -28.10 -14.09 6.53
CA PRO A 94 -27.16 -14.25 7.64
C PRO A 94 -25.88 -14.97 7.24
N VAL A 95 -25.98 -16.02 6.41
CA VAL A 95 -24.81 -16.79 5.96
C VAL A 95 -23.90 -15.95 5.05
N VAL A 96 -24.47 -15.06 4.23
CA VAL A 96 -23.70 -14.11 3.42
C VAL A 96 -22.95 -13.13 4.34
N TRP A 97 -23.61 -12.57 5.36
CA TRP A 97 -22.97 -11.66 6.31
C TRP A 97 -21.87 -12.32 7.13
N GLU A 98 -22.07 -13.57 7.53
CA GLU A 98 -21.05 -14.34 8.24
C GLU A 98 -19.84 -14.64 7.33
N LEU A 99 -20.05 -14.94 6.04
CA LEU A 99 -18.97 -15.04 5.06
C LEU A 99 -18.23 -13.70 4.90
N PHE A 100 -18.95 -12.59 4.85
CA PHE A 100 -18.39 -11.24 4.83
C PHE A 100 -17.45 -11.01 6.01
N GLY A 101 -17.90 -11.33 7.24
CA GLY A 101 -17.08 -11.21 8.44
C GLY A 101 -15.83 -12.09 8.37
N GLN A 102 -15.96 -13.34 7.91
CA GLN A 102 -14.83 -14.27 7.81
C GLN A 102 -13.78 -13.83 6.77
N ILE A 103 -14.21 -13.33 5.61
CA ILE A 103 -13.29 -12.78 4.60
C ILE A 103 -12.70 -11.45 5.11
N GLY A 104 -13.50 -10.61 5.76
CA GLY A 104 -13.09 -9.33 6.35
C GLY A 104 -11.93 -9.48 7.34
N GLN A 105 -11.96 -10.51 8.19
CA GLN A 105 -10.86 -10.83 9.11
C GLN A 105 -9.53 -11.18 8.42
N LYS A 106 -9.57 -11.52 7.12
CA LYS A 106 -8.40 -11.89 6.33
C LYS A 106 -7.90 -10.76 5.43
N VAL A 107 -8.48 -9.55 5.49
CA VAL A 107 -8.12 -8.44 4.59
C VAL A 107 -6.63 -8.12 4.64
N GLY A 108 -6.00 -8.14 5.82
CA GLY A 108 -4.55 -7.95 5.95
C GLY A 108 -3.66 -9.07 5.37
N ASN A 109 -4.25 -10.18 4.91
CA ASN A 109 -3.56 -11.29 4.26
C ASN A 109 -3.89 -11.33 2.76
N ALA A 110 -3.30 -10.41 1.98
CA ALA A 110 -3.27 -10.38 0.51
C ALA A 110 -4.42 -11.15 -0.17
N LEU A 111 -5.64 -10.59 -0.09
CA LEU A 111 -6.84 -11.24 -0.62
C LEU A 111 -6.79 -11.36 -2.16
N SER A 112 -7.43 -12.42 -2.68
CA SER A 112 -7.66 -12.53 -4.12
C SER A 112 -8.55 -11.39 -4.61
N VAL A 113 -8.39 -11.04 -5.89
CA VAL A 113 -9.16 -9.96 -6.50
C VAL A 113 -10.66 -10.21 -6.36
N GLU A 114 -11.12 -11.44 -6.57
CA GLU A 114 -12.53 -11.81 -6.46
C GLU A 114 -13.08 -11.59 -5.04
N LYS A 115 -12.29 -11.89 -4.00
CA LYS A 115 -12.67 -11.62 -2.62
C LYS A 115 -12.74 -10.12 -2.33
N LYS A 116 -11.80 -9.32 -2.87
CA LYS A 116 -11.85 -7.85 -2.79
C LYS A 116 -13.13 -7.31 -3.45
N PHE A 117 -13.51 -7.80 -4.63
CA PHE A 117 -14.76 -7.40 -5.30
C PHE A 117 -16.02 -7.85 -4.55
N PHE A 118 -16.00 -9.04 -3.94
CA PHE A 118 -17.09 -9.50 -3.08
C PHE A 118 -17.25 -8.58 -1.87
N LEU A 119 -16.17 -8.24 -1.17
CA LEU A 119 -16.22 -7.28 -0.06
C LEU A 119 -16.69 -5.90 -0.53
N ARG A 120 -16.21 -5.45 -1.69
CA ARG A 120 -16.46 -4.10 -2.19
C ARG A 120 -17.90 -3.85 -2.66
N TYR A 121 -18.54 -4.86 -3.26
CA TYR A 121 -19.84 -4.69 -3.91
C TYR A 121 -20.90 -5.71 -3.49
N ALA A 122 -20.61 -6.56 -2.51
CA ALA A 122 -21.44 -7.73 -2.19
C ALA A 122 -21.76 -8.62 -3.41
N LEU A 123 -20.87 -8.61 -4.40
CA LEU A 123 -21.09 -9.30 -5.66
C LEU A 123 -20.72 -10.77 -5.50
N LEU A 124 -21.71 -11.59 -5.17
CA LEU A 124 -21.53 -13.05 -5.05
C LEU A 124 -21.65 -13.77 -6.40
N LEU A 125 -22.61 -13.35 -7.23
CA LEU A 125 -22.90 -13.94 -8.54
C LEU A 125 -22.82 -12.87 -9.64
N PRO A 126 -21.73 -12.83 -10.42
CA PRO A 126 -21.62 -11.90 -11.55
C PRO A 126 -22.67 -12.13 -12.64
N SER A 127 -23.31 -13.30 -12.70
CA SER A 127 -24.37 -13.58 -13.66
C SER A 127 -25.64 -12.73 -13.44
N LEU A 128 -25.81 -12.13 -12.26
CA LEU A 128 -26.99 -11.32 -11.92
C LEU A 128 -26.89 -9.86 -12.38
N ILE A 129 -25.73 -9.41 -12.84
CA ILE A 129 -25.49 -8.03 -13.29
C ILE A 129 -25.29 -7.96 -14.81
N ASN A 130 -25.71 -6.85 -15.40
CA ASN A 130 -25.65 -6.62 -16.85
C ASN A 130 -24.21 -6.40 -17.32
N LYS A 131 -23.98 -6.53 -18.63
CA LYS A 131 -22.65 -6.34 -19.23
C LYS A 131 -22.08 -4.95 -18.93
N ASP A 132 -22.88 -3.90 -19.06
CA ASP A 132 -22.45 -2.53 -18.80
C ASP A 132 -22.07 -2.31 -17.33
N GLN A 133 -22.82 -2.93 -16.41
CA GLN A 133 -22.49 -2.91 -14.97
C GLN A 133 -21.17 -3.63 -14.69
N LYS A 134 -20.92 -4.78 -15.34
CA LYS A 134 -19.64 -5.48 -15.23
C LYS A 134 -18.47 -4.65 -15.73
N GLU A 135 -18.64 -3.99 -16.88
CA GLU A 135 -17.59 -3.15 -17.47
C GLU A 135 -17.29 -1.93 -16.58
N ASN A 136 -18.32 -1.29 -16.05
CA ASN A 136 -18.17 -0.19 -15.10
C ASN A 136 -17.44 -0.65 -13.84
N ILE A 137 -17.90 -1.72 -13.19
CA ILE A 137 -17.27 -2.25 -11.96
C ILE A 137 -15.82 -2.68 -12.23
N ALA A 138 -15.54 -3.30 -13.39
CA ALA A 138 -14.18 -3.71 -13.76
C ALA A 138 -13.24 -2.53 -14.00
N SER A 139 -13.77 -1.35 -14.35
CA SER A 139 -13.01 -0.13 -14.63
C SER A 139 -12.80 0.76 -13.40
N ILE A 140 -13.29 0.38 -12.22
CA ILE A 140 -13.07 1.15 -11.00
C ILE A 140 -11.61 1.03 -10.57
N ILE A 141 -11.03 2.15 -10.15
CA ILE A 141 -9.66 2.23 -9.65
C ILE A 141 -9.57 1.42 -8.35
N LYS A 142 -8.50 0.64 -8.25
CA LYS A 142 -8.25 -0.26 -7.12
C LYS A 142 -7.26 0.32 -6.14
N ASP A 143 -6.14 0.76 -6.70
CA ASP A 143 -4.98 1.22 -5.96
C ASP A 143 -4.82 2.71 -6.27
N ASN A 144 -4.69 3.51 -5.21
CA ASN A 144 -4.51 4.94 -5.24
C ASN A 144 -3.06 5.28 -5.58
N LEU A 145 -2.73 5.18 -6.86
CA LEU A 145 -1.38 5.43 -7.38
C LEU A 145 -1.00 6.92 -7.39
N ILE A 146 -1.97 7.82 -7.29
CA ILE A 146 -1.79 9.28 -7.49
C ILE A 146 -1.76 10.02 -6.15
N GLY A 147 -2.03 9.33 -5.03
CA GLY A 147 -2.11 9.97 -3.71
C GLY A 147 -3.35 10.85 -3.57
N GLU A 148 -4.47 10.43 -4.16
CA GLU A 148 -5.76 11.08 -4.02
C GLU A 148 -6.19 11.08 -2.53
N PRO A 149 -6.89 12.10 -2.03
CA PRO A 149 -7.34 12.17 -0.61
C PRO A 149 -8.54 11.28 -0.32
N ILE A 150 -8.67 10.16 -1.02
CA ILE A 150 -9.74 9.18 -0.84
C ILE A 150 -9.12 7.78 -0.74
N HIS A 151 -9.63 6.99 0.19
CA HIS A 151 -9.30 5.57 0.27
C HIS A 151 -10.41 4.77 -0.39
N TYR A 152 -10.02 3.87 -1.30
CA TYR A 152 -10.95 2.89 -1.83
C TYR A 152 -11.30 1.86 -0.74
N MET A 153 -12.49 1.25 -0.80
CA MET A 153 -12.99 0.44 0.33
C MET A 153 -12.06 -0.72 0.72
N ASP A 154 -11.37 -1.33 -0.23
CA ASP A 154 -10.35 -2.34 0.02
C ASP A 154 -9.09 -1.78 0.69
N GLU A 155 -8.59 -0.62 0.26
CA GLU A 155 -7.47 0.08 0.92
C GLU A 155 -7.86 0.50 2.33
N TRP A 156 -9.06 1.05 2.50
CA TRP A 156 -9.56 1.45 3.81
C TRP A 156 -9.67 0.25 4.75
N LEU A 157 -10.22 -0.88 4.29
CA LEU A 157 -10.27 -2.10 5.10
C LEU A 157 -8.87 -2.65 5.43
N GLU A 158 -7.91 -2.54 4.50
CA GLU A 158 -6.51 -2.90 4.75
C GLU A 158 -5.87 -1.99 5.80
N MET A 159 -6.06 -0.67 5.69
CA MET A 159 -5.56 0.30 6.67
C MET A 159 -6.19 0.13 8.05
N VAL A 160 -7.50 -0.17 8.12
CA VAL A 160 -8.18 -0.51 9.38
C VAL A 160 -7.59 -1.79 9.96
N ALA A 161 -7.36 -2.83 9.14
CA ALA A 161 -6.78 -4.09 9.58
C ALA A 161 -5.28 -3.99 9.96
N MET A 162 -4.55 -2.98 9.44
CA MET A 162 -3.18 -2.67 9.83
C MET A 162 -3.12 -1.74 11.07
N GLY A 163 -4.25 -1.14 11.46
CA GLY A 163 -4.35 -0.17 12.53
C GLY A 163 -3.84 1.23 12.16
N ASP A 164 -3.76 1.55 10.86
CA ASP A 164 -3.38 2.88 10.35
C ASP A 164 -4.55 3.88 10.43
N VAL A 165 -5.80 3.39 10.46
CA VAL A 165 -7.02 4.20 10.65
C VAL A 165 -7.53 4.01 12.07
N THR A 166 -7.66 5.11 12.80
CA THR A 166 -8.22 5.12 14.16
C THR A 166 -9.75 5.17 14.08
N PRO A 167 -10.49 4.41 14.92
CA PRO A 167 -11.94 4.59 15.01
C PRO A 167 -12.26 6.03 15.42
N LEU A 168 -13.36 6.57 14.88
CA LEU A 168 -13.83 7.90 15.23
C LEU A 168 -14.14 7.96 16.74
N ALA A 169 -13.70 9.02 17.40
CA ALA A 169 -13.81 9.15 18.85
C ALA A 169 -15.26 9.29 19.37
N VAL A 170 -16.21 9.60 18.47
CA VAL A 170 -17.59 9.96 18.81
C VAL A 170 -18.59 8.84 18.49
N ASP A 171 -18.27 7.94 17.56
CA ASP A 171 -19.21 6.93 17.07
C ASP A 171 -18.85 5.54 17.59
N GLU A 172 -19.71 5.04 18.49
CA GLU A 172 -19.70 3.74 19.18
C GLU A 172 -18.78 3.63 20.40
N ALA A 173 -19.38 3.23 21.55
CA ALA A 173 -18.63 2.77 22.71
C ALA A 173 -17.59 1.76 22.24
N PRO A 174 -16.31 1.84 22.66
CA PRO A 174 -15.25 1.04 22.09
C PRO A 174 -15.69 -0.42 22.13
N VAL A 175 -16.05 -0.97 20.97
CA VAL A 175 -16.30 -2.40 20.82
C VAL A 175 -15.02 -2.99 21.36
N LYS A 176 -15.09 -3.57 22.57
CA LYS A 176 -13.91 -4.06 23.28
C LYS A 176 -13.14 -4.84 22.25
N ALA A 177 -12.04 -4.28 21.76
CA ALA A 177 -11.27 -4.92 20.74
C ALA A 177 -10.82 -6.20 21.42
N THR A 178 -11.53 -7.29 21.15
CA THR A 178 -11.00 -8.62 21.36
C THR A 178 -9.72 -8.53 20.58
N LYS A 179 -8.61 -8.38 21.31
CA LYS A 179 -7.26 -8.31 20.78
C LYS A 179 -7.05 -9.61 20.04
N THR A 180 -7.58 -9.68 18.84
CA THR A 180 -7.49 -10.85 17.99
C THR A 180 -6.03 -10.82 17.64
N ARG A 181 -5.33 -11.87 18.05
CA ARG A 181 -3.87 -12.05 18.04
C ARG A 181 -3.18 -11.71 16.70
N GLY A 182 -3.93 -11.41 15.64
CA GLY A 182 -3.48 -11.00 14.32
C GLY A 182 -3.25 -9.50 14.11
N ASP A 183 -3.94 -8.60 14.83
CA ASP A 183 -3.84 -7.13 14.60
C ASP A 183 -2.44 -6.58 14.91
N THR A 184 -1.89 -6.97 16.07
CA THR A 184 -0.49 -6.69 16.42
C THR A 184 0.49 -7.49 15.56
N GLY A 185 0.10 -8.67 15.08
CA GLY A 185 0.95 -9.54 14.28
C GLY A 185 1.21 -8.99 12.87
N LEU A 186 0.20 -8.44 12.22
CA LEU A 186 0.31 -7.82 10.90
C LEU A 186 1.11 -6.53 10.95
N ARG A 187 0.87 -5.67 11.96
CA ARG A 187 1.67 -4.46 12.16
C ARG A 187 3.14 -4.77 12.44
N LEU A 188 3.43 -5.74 13.31
CA LEU A 188 4.80 -6.22 13.54
C LEU A 188 5.44 -6.82 12.28
N GLN A 189 4.66 -7.48 11.41
CA GLN A 189 5.16 -7.98 10.13
C GLN A 189 5.47 -6.83 9.17
N LYS A 190 4.61 -5.81 9.09
CA LYS A 190 4.83 -4.58 8.31
C LYS A 190 6.09 -3.87 8.79
N ASP A 191 6.20 -3.60 10.08
CA ASP A 191 7.37 -2.97 10.71
C ASP A 191 8.66 -3.77 10.44
N LYS A 192 8.58 -5.10 10.52
CA LYS A 192 9.72 -5.97 10.21
C LYS A 192 10.14 -5.87 8.75
N ILE A 193 9.19 -5.96 7.83
CA ILE A 193 9.47 -5.89 6.39
C ILE A 193 10.04 -4.50 6.04
N GLN A 194 9.42 -3.43 6.55
CA GLN A 194 9.87 -2.06 6.34
C GLN A 194 11.27 -1.84 6.91
N GLY A 195 11.53 -2.30 8.14
CA GLY A 195 12.87 -2.26 8.73
C GLY A 195 13.93 -3.03 7.93
N THR A 196 13.57 -4.19 7.33
CA THR A 196 14.49 -4.90 6.43
C THR A 196 14.75 -4.15 5.12
N TYR A 197 13.74 -3.46 4.59
CA TYR A 197 13.87 -2.64 3.39
C TYR A 197 14.76 -1.42 3.65
N ASP A 198 14.49 -0.68 4.73
CA ASP A 198 15.28 0.48 5.14
C ASP A 198 16.74 0.11 5.43
N GLY A 199 16.97 -1.04 6.06
CA GLY A 199 18.30 -1.60 6.28
C GLY A 199 19.06 -1.84 4.96
N LYS A 200 18.38 -2.39 3.94
CA LYS A 200 18.97 -2.60 2.61
C LYS A 200 19.27 -1.28 1.89
N ILE A 201 18.38 -0.29 1.97
CA ILE A 201 18.63 1.05 1.39
C ILE A 201 19.83 1.72 2.06
N SER A 202 19.94 1.63 3.38
CA SER A 202 21.09 2.16 4.14
C SER A 202 22.41 1.47 3.73
N LEU A 203 22.39 0.15 3.52
CA LEU A 203 23.55 -0.60 3.02
C LEU A 203 23.96 -0.12 1.63
N ILE A 204 23.01 0.02 0.70
CA ILE A 204 23.26 0.52 -0.66
C ILE A 204 23.89 1.92 -0.60
N ALA A 205 23.35 2.82 0.21
CA ALA A 205 23.88 4.17 0.39
C ALA A 205 25.32 4.16 0.94
N SER A 206 25.62 3.26 1.89
CA SER A 206 26.97 3.07 2.44
C SER A 206 27.96 2.58 1.39
N VAL A 207 27.58 1.58 0.58
CA VAL A 207 28.41 1.06 -0.52
C VAL A 207 28.65 2.14 -1.58
N GLN A 208 27.64 2.91 -1.96
CA GLN A 208 27.78 4.04 -2.89
C GLN A 208 28.74 5.12 -2.36
N LYS A 209 28.68 5.44 -1.07
CA LYS A 209 29.59 6.40 -0.45
C LYS A 209 31.04 5.91 -0.49
N LYS A 210 31.28 4.61 -0.22
CA LYS A 210 32.61 3.99 -0.37
C LYS A 210 33.10 4.06 -1.82
N ARG A 211 32.24 3.72 -2.78
CA ARG A 211 32.55 3.79 -4.22
C ARG A 211 33.01 5.20 -4.62
N SER A 212 32.24 6.22 -4.26
CA SER A 212 32.56 7.62 -4.55
C SER A 212 33.90 8.07 -3.96
N ARG A 213 34.27 7.57 -2.77
CA ARG A 213 35.57 7.87 -2.15
C ARG A 213 36.72 7.27 -2.96
N ILE A 214 36.60 6.03 -3.40
CA ILE A 214 37.64 5.35 -4.20
C ILE A 214 37.77 6.01 -5.57
N GLU A 215 36.64 6.35 -6.22
CA GLU A 215 36.64 7.08 -7.49
C GLU A 215 37.41 8.40 -7.38
N LYS A 216 37.19 9.17 -6.30
CA LYS A 216 37.95 10.41 -6.04
C LYS A 216 39.45 10.15 -5.84
N SER A 217 39.81 9.05 -5.17
CA SER A 217 41.21 8.65 -5.00
C SER A 217 41.87 8.32 -6.35
N ILE A 218 41.21 7.51 -7.19
CA ILE A 218 41.70 7.15 -8.52
C ILE A 218 41.92 8.40 -9.37
N VAL A 219 40.98 9.35 -9.35
CA VAL A 219 41.13 10.62 -10.08
C VAL A 219 42.35 11.41 -9.59
N SER A 220 42.64 11.40 -8.28
CA SER A 220 43.83 12.04 -7.71
C SER A 220 45.13 11.34 -8.14
N ASP A 221 45.13 10.00 -8.14
CA ASP A 221 46.28 9.19 -8.54
C ASP A 221 46.60 9.43 -10.04
N ILE A 222 45.58 9.47 -10.90
CA ILE A 222 45.73 9.77 -12.34
C ILE A 222 46.31 11.17 -12.55
N LYS A 223 45.82 12.19 -11.81
CA LYS A 223 46.36 13.56 -11.90
C LYS A 223 47.85 13.60 -11.54
N THR A 224 48.26 12.83 -10.54
CA THR A 224 49.66 12.73 -10.12
C THR A 224 50.51 12.00 -11.17
N LEU A 225 49.97 10.98 -11.83
CA LEU A 225 50.65 10.28 -12.92
C LEU A 225 50.85 11.16 -14.15
N ALA A 226 49.90 12.05 -14.46
CA ALA A 226 49.95 12.93 -15.62
C ALA A 226 50.87 14.16 -15.44
N SER A 227 51.40 14.42 -14.24
CA SER A 227 52.30 15.55 -14.00
C SER A 227 53.76 15.18 -14.33
N HIS A 228 54.21 15.47 -15.55
CA HIS A 228 55.58 15.17 -15.99
C HIS A 228 56.51 16.37 -15.83
N THR A 229 57.71 16.13 -15.33
CA THR A 229 58.76 17.15 -15.18
C THR A 229 59.75 17.03 -16.33
N SER A 230 60.16 18.15 -16.94
CA SER A 230 61.16 18.14 -18.01
C SER A 230 62.55 17.75 -17.50
N HIS A 231 63.29 17.00 -18.33
CA HIS A 231 64.64 16.56 -18.01
C HIS A 231 65.62 17.74 -18.01
N PRO A 232 66.41 17.95 -16.94
CA PRO A 232 67.25 19.14 -16.78
C PRO A 232 68.38 19.26 -17.82
N SER A 233 68.90 18.13 -18.31
CA SER A 233 70.05 18.10 -19.21
C SER A 233 69.71 17.79 -20.68
N ILE A 234 68.46 17.40 -20.98
CA ILE A 234 68.06 17.01 -22.33
C ILE A 234 66.77 17.76 -22.69
N PRO A 235 66.84 18.78 -23.54
CA PRO A 235 65.68 19.55 -23.96
C PRO A 235 64.62 18.66 -24.61
N ARG A 236 63.35 18.94 -24.34
CA ARG A 236 62.15 18.26 -24.90
C ARG A 236 61.97 16.79 -24.50
N ILE A 237 62.67 16.33 -23.45
CA ILE A 237 62.45 14.99 -22.88
C ILE A 237 61.84 15.14 -21.48
N GLU A 238 60.89 14.27 -21.15
CA GLU A 238 60.31 14.16 -19.81
C GLU A 238 61.13 13.20 -18.94
N MET A 239 61.17 13.46 -17.63
CA MET A 239 61.77 12.54 -16.67
C MET A 239 60.95 11.26 -16.55
N ALA A 240 61.63 10.15 -16.23
CA ALA A 240 60.97 8.94 -15.77
C ALA A 240 60.17 9.21 -14.49
N TYR A 241 59.20 8.34 -14.20
CA TYR A 241 58.31 8.49 -13.04
C TYR A 241 59.08 8.63 -11.74
N SER A 242 58.69 9.67 -10.98
CA SER A 242 59.12 9.89 -9.60
C SER A 242 58.65 8.77 -8.67
N THR A 243 59.20 8.70 -7.46
CA THR A 243 58.75 7.77 -6.42
C THR A 243 57.26 7.95 -6.11
N ILE A 244 56.80 9.20 -5.99
CA ILE A 244 55.39 9.56 -5.76
C ILE A 244 54.49 9.04 -6.88
N GLN A 245 54.94 9.12 -8.15
CA GLN A 245 54.19 8.60 -9.29
C GLN A 245 54.16 7.07 -9.32
N LYS A 246 55.23 6.40 -8.93
CA LYS A 246 55.26 4.93 -8.80
C LYS A 246 54.32 4.45 -7.69
N ASP A 247 54.28 5.17 -6.57
CA ASP A 247 53.36 4.88 -5.47
C ASP A 247 51.89 5.12 -5.88
N ALA A 248 51.61 6.21 -6.60
CA ALA A 248 50.30 6.47 -7.20
C ALA A 248 49.88 5.38 -8.19
N LEU A 249 50.82 4.86 -9.01
CA LEU A 249 50.55 3.76 -9.94
C LEU A 249 50.15 2.47 -9.22
N SER A 250 50.85 2.14 -8.13
CA SER A 250 50.53 0.96 -7.33
C SER A 250 49.19 1.09 -6.59
N SER A 251 48.91 2.28 -6.04
CA SER A 251 47.64 2.61 -5.37
C SER A 251 46.47 2.55 -6.33
N LEU A 252 46.64 3.03 -7.56
CA LEU A 252 45.62 2.97 -8.62
C LEU A 252 45.21 1.52 -8.92
N VAL A 253 46.18 0.60 -9.03
CA VAL A 253 45.89 -0.83 -9.29
C VAL A 253 45.10 -1.46 -8.14
N ILE A 254 45.42 -1.10 -6.89
CA ILE A 254 44.70 -1.58 -5.70
C ILE A 254 43.28 -1.02 -5.68
N ASN A 255 43.14 0.30 -5.83
CA ASN A 255 41.86 1.01 -5.84
C ASN A 255 40.95 0.51 -6.96
N ALA A 256 41.49 0.21 -8.15
CA ALA A 256 40.73 -0.34 -9.26
C ALA A 256 40.16 -1.74 -8.96
N LYS A 257 40.93 -2.61 -8.28
CA LYS A 257 40.45 -3.94 -7.85
C LYS A 257 39.37 -3.81 -6.78
N GLU A 258 39.53 -2.89 -5.83
CA GLU A 258 38.52 -2.63 -4.81
C GLU A 258 37.23 -2.08 -5.42
N LEU A 259 37.33 -1.19 -6.42
CA LEU A 259 36.18 -0.67 -7.15
C LEU A 259 35.39 -1.77 -7.86
N GLN A 260 36.08 -2.71 -8.51
CA GLN A 260 35.42 -3.89 -9.11
C GLN A 260 34.69 -4.75 -8.08
N LYS A 261 35.23 -4.88 -6.86
CA LYS A 261 34.57 -5.63 -5.79
C LYS A 261 33.30 -4.90 -5.32
N LEU A 262 33.38 -3.59 -5.07
CA LEU A 262 32.24 -2.79 -4.65
C LEU A 262 31.12 -2.77 -5.69
N GLU A 263 31.45 -2.78 -6.98
CA GLU A 263 30.43 -2.79 -8.04
C GLU A 263 29.63 -4.10 -8.06
N ARG A 264 30.29 -5.24 -7.79
CA ARG A 264 29.59 -6.53 -7.65
C ARG A 264 28.69 -6.53 -6.41
N GLU A 265 29.19 -6.04 -5.29
CA GLU A 265 28.45 -5.93 -4.03
C GLU A 265 27.21 -5.03 -4.18
N LEU A 266 27.37 -3.89 -4.85
CA LEU A 266 26.29 -2.96 -5.14
C LEU A 266 25.24 -3.58 -6.06
N SER A 267 25.68 -4.25 -7.13
CA SER A 267 24.78 -4.93 -8.08
C SER A 267 23.90 -5.97 -7.40
N VAL A 268 24.51 -6.81 -6.54
CA VAL A 268 23.78 -7.82 -5.75
C VAL A 268 22.80 -7.14 -4.78
N SER A 269 23.25 -6.12 -4.05
CA SER A 269 22.41 -5.41 -3.08
C SER A 269 21.20 -4.74 -3.73
N ILE A 270 21.37 -4.16 -4.92
CA ILE A 270 20.28 -3.55 -5.70
C ILE A 270 19.27 -4.62 -6.16
N GLN A 271 19.75 -5.75 -6.67
CA GLN A 271 18.88 -6.86 -7.08
C GLN A 271 18.04 -7.37 -5.90
N GLU A 272 18.67 -7.56 -4.74
CA GLU A 272 18.00 -8.00 -3.52
C GLU A 272 17.03 -6.97 -2.95
N ALA A 273 17.30 -5.67 -3.10
CA ALA A 273 16.38 -4.60 -2.71
C ALA A 273 15.19 -4.52 -3.67
N GLY A 274 15.41 -4.72 -4.97
CA GLY A 274 14.36 -4.76 -5.99
C GLY A 274 13.33 -5.86 -5.74
N CYS A 275 13.78 -7.08 -5.40
CA CYS A 275 12.86 -8.17 -5.02
C CYS A 275 11.98 -7.79 -3.82
N ASN A 276 12.55 -7.17 -2.79
CA ASN A 276 11.82 -6.79 -1.59
C ASN A 276 10.90 -5.59 -1.81
N PHE A 277 11.25 -4.65 -2.69
CA PHE A 277 10.38 -3.53 -3.05
C PHE A 277 9.03 -4.04 -3.57
N TYR A 278 9.04 -5.04 -4.46
CA TYR A 278 7.81 -5.65 -4.94
C TYR A 278 7.02 -6.40 -3.85
N GLU A 279 7.67 -6.86 -2.78
CA GLU A 279 6.97 -7.49 -1.65
C GLU A 279 6.33 -6.45 -0.72
N VAL A 280 6.98 -5.30 -0.53
CA VAL A 280 6.46 -4.17 0.27
C VAL A 280 5.26 -3.53 -0.45
N TYR A 281 5.41 -3.17 -1.73
CA TYR A 281 4.42 -2.41 -2.49
C TYR A 281 3.32 -3.24 -3.17
N ARG A 282 3.34 -4.56 -3.04
CA ARG A 282 2.21 -5.43 -3.42
C ARG A 282 1.30 -5.78 -2.24
N ARG A 283 1.76 -5.50 -1.02
CA ARG A 283 1.03 -5.75 0.24
C ARG A 283 0.49 -4.49 0.91
N ASN A 284 1.00 -3.33 0.54
CA ASN A 284 0.28 -2.06 0.60
C ASN A 284 -0.58 -1.93 -0.66
#